data_AF-A0A9N8X323-F1
#
_entry.id   AF-A0A9N8X323-F1
#
_cell.length_a   1.000
_cell.length_b   1.000
_cell.length_c   1.000
_cell.angle_alpha   90.00
_cell.angle_beta   90.00
_cell.angle_gamma   90.00
#
_symmetry.space_group_name_H-M   'P 1'
#
loop_
_entity.id
_entity.type
_entity.pdbx_description
1 polymer ?
#
loop_
_entity_poly.entity_id
_entity_poly.type
_entity_poly.pdbx_seq_one_letter_code
_entity_poly.pdbx_strand_id
1 'polypeptide(L)'
;MAFFESPPGSWLLSFARFVWSRVLYTVAVGLIVATSVYFITPYAIRWMGSLLDPMTIVEPIQISDAFKDRGYTDVMLQHMLVDTISDLREKAKGVTPATDTEQVLTEFKLPDFTVPGTGLSVRPVIEFLRSLLQRDSSVYGSVIGTPDKFTLVLTLRDPDGHIVPLNDPGVQESAPRPARTERTKHRATPKPDTPSTEAALSNALKQAGIAILKHQSPLLHAEYLTAVEQDRCLGGQYACDFRPMRELFESLAAGGSAENRSAHEKNAEWALLALSKIETYDHRFDGTIRYARRIVDEGRRDWKWKGARSWAYYNWGVALSDLGCYQQAAEVLGKAVDSKFDYAPAHNALARAYLALAQGGGKFSKGSDDAIPPGGYRAAALAELDTAIKQSPGYQEAWVNRGDALRLPVSSSEVYSMDLHPGSLERMENDARHDYRIAVALNIETAARAYQRLAALHDDTYVGVSERITKTRRQCQTGMAPSLLEAWGCSDAPLRPVTLRDPALKQAAMPGTAKQARMCSDPELVLPGSVRMPKSYGTGDRYVDATENATPAAKPEVQRAVGGIRRIAAQRGQESARIADVSTRDAFAPASAR
;
A
#
# COMPACT_ATOMS: atom_id res chain seq x y z
N MET A 1 17.97 13.37 92.11
CA MET A 1 17.09 14.40 91.51
C MET A 1 17.30 14.40 90.01
N ALA A 2 16.23 14.62 89.24
CA ALA A 2 16.05 14.50 87.78
C ALA A 2 15.63 13.12 87.26
N PHE A 3 14.43 12.66 87.68
CA PHE A 3 13.58 11.83 86.83
C PHE A 3 12.90 12.77 85.83
N PHE A 4 13.25 12.66 84.55
CA PHE A 4 12.56 13.38 83.48
C PHE A 4 11.25 12.67 83.16
N GLU A 5 10.14 13.33 83.50
CA GLU A 5 8.80 13.00 83.01
C GLU A 5 8.79 13.07 81.47
N SER A 6 8.48 11.95 80.82
CA SER A 6 8.11 11.97 79.40
C SER A 6 6.61 12.30 79.32
N PRO A 7 6.17 13.28 78.49
CA PRO A 7 4.76 13.64 78.44
C PRO A 7 3.92 12.48 77.87
N PRO A 8 2.72 12.21 78.44
CA PRO A 8 1.83 11.15 77.97
C PRO A 8 1.25 11.57 76.62
N GLY A 9 1.88 11.11 75.53
CA GLY A 9 1.44 11.42 74.16
C GLY A 9 2.52 11.28 73.08
N SER A 10 3.81 11.29 73.46
CA SER A 10 4.92 11.13 72.51
C SER A 10 4.94 9.75 71.82
N TRP A 11 4.48 8.70 72.53
CA TRP A 11 4.35 7.35 71.99
C TRP A 11 3.26 7.22 70.93
N LEU A 12 2.13 7.92 71.08
CA LEU A 12 1.03 7.90 70.11
C LEU A 12 1.43 8.60 68.80
N LEU A 13 2.12 9.73 68.89
CA LEU A 13 2.65 10.44 67.71
C LEU A 13 3.75 9.64 67.00
N SER A 14 4.61 8.95 67.75
CA SER A 14 5.66 8.09 67.19
C SER A 14 5.08 6.84 66.54
N PHE A 15 4.07 6.23 67.15
CA PHE A 15 3.34 5.09 66.60
C PHE A 15 2.55 5.50 65.33
N ALA A 16 1.86 6.64 65.36
CA ALA A 16 1.15 7.17 64.18
C ALA A 16 2.11 7.46 63.02
N ARG A 17 3.28 8.06 63.28
CA ARG A 17 4.32 8.26 62.26
C ARG A 17 4.85 6.95 61.69
N PHE A 18 5.05 5.94 62.54
CA PHE A 18 5.50 4.61 62.11
C PHE A 18 4.47 3.92 61.21
N VAL A 19 3.19 3.94 61.62
CA VAL A 19 2.09 3.36 60.83
C VAL A 19 1.94 4.12 59.51
N TRP A 20 1.95 5.45 59.53
CA TRP A 20 1.83 6.28 58.34
C TRP A 20 2.99 6.08 57.36
N SER A 21 4.23 5.96 57.86
CA SER A 21 5.41 5.64 57.05
C SER A 21 5.30 4.26 56.38
N ARG A 22 4.81 3.25 57.11
CA ARG A 22 4.58 1.92 56.52
C ARG A 22 3.45 1.91 55.49
N VAL A 23 2.36 2.64 55.72
CA VAL A 23 1.26 2.78 54.75
C VAL A 23 1.72 3.52 53.50
N LEU A 24 2.48 4.61 53.64
CA LEU A 24 3.08 5.31 52.49
C LEU A 24 4.03 4.41 51.71
N TYR A 25 4.85 3.63 52.42
CA TYR A 25 5.78 2.70 51.79
C TYR A 25 5.06 1.59 51.02
N THR A 26 4.02 0.97 51.60
CA THR A 26 3.25 -0.07 50.91
C THR A 26 2.49 0.47 49.70
N VAL A 27 1.92 1.67 49.79
CA VAL A 27 1.25 2.33 48.65
C VAL A 27 2.27 2.69 47.56
N ALA A 28 3.43 3.25 47.92
CA ALA A 28 4.48 3.61 46.96
C ALA A 28 5.05 2.37 46.27
N VAL A 29 5.36 1.31 47.02
CA VAL A 29 5.81 0.03 46.45
C VAL A 29 4.73 -0.59 45.57
N GLY A 30 3.47 -0.56 45.99
CA GLY A 30 2.33 -1.03 45.20
C GLY A 30 2.20 -0.28 43.86
N LEU A 31 2.36 1.04 43.86
CA LEU A 31 2.37 1.86 42.64
C LEU A 31 3.58 1.58 41.74
N ILE A 32 4.77 1.39 42.30
CA ILE A 32 5.97 1.03 41.54
C ILE A 32 5.82 -0.35 40.90
N VAL A 33 5.28 -1.33 41.64
CA VAL A 33 5.01 -2.67 41.09
C VAL A 33 3.92 -2.60 40.03
N ALA A 34 2.83 -1.86 40.24
CA ALA A 34 1.76 -1.71 39.27
C ALA A 34 2.23 -1.03 37.97
N THR A 35 3.04 0.03 38.08
CA THR A 35 3.65 0.69 36.92
C THR A 35 4.66 -0.22 36.24
N SER A 36 5.52 -0.91 36.99
CA SER A 36 6.46 -1.90 36.44
C SER A 36 5.73 -3.01 35.70
N VAL A 37 4.65 -3.56 36.25
CA VAL A 37 3.81 -4.55 35.55
C VAL A 37 3.18 -3.93 34.31
N TYR A 38 2.61 -2.73 34.39
CA TYR A 38 1.99 -2.07 33.24
C TYR A 38 2.97 -1.77 32.09
N PHE A 39 4.23 -1.44 32.38
CA PHE A 39 5.23 -1.13 31.36
C PHE A 39 6.08 -2.34 30.93
N ILE A 40 6.45 -3.22 31.86
CA ILE A 40 7.33 -4.37 31.61
C ILE A 40 6.53 -5.55 31.10
N THR A 41 5.33 -5.81 31.61
CA THR A 41 4.54 -6.99 31.20
C THR A 41 4.17 -6.98 29.72
N PRO A 42 3.74 -5.88 29.09
CA PRO A 42 3.53 -5.86 27.63
C PRO A 42 4.82 -6.11 26.85
N TYR A 43 5.94 -5.58 27.35
CA TYR A 43 7.24 -5.75 26.71
C TYR A 43 7.74 -7.20 26.84
N ALA A 44 7.56 -7.79 28.02
CA ALA A 44 7.89 -9.18 28.34
C ALA A 44 6.96 -10.15 27.61
N ILE A 45 5.66 -9.87 27.48
CA ILE A 45 4.72 -10.65 26.67
C ILE A 45 5.07 -10.54 25.19
N ARG A 46 5.41 -9.36 24.67
CA ARG A 46 5.85 -9.20 23.28
C ARG A 46 7.14 -9.96 23.01
N TRP A 47 8.07 -9.94 23.96
CA TRP A 47 9.35 -10.64 23.86
C TRP A 47 9.17 -12.17 23.98
N MET A 48 8.40 -12.65 24.96
CA MET A 48 8.02 -14.06 25.09
C MET A 48 7.16 -14.55 23.93
N GLY A 49 6.35 -13.68 23.31
CA GLY A 49 5.56 -13.99 22.12
C GLY A 49 6.45 -14.52 21.00
N SER A 50 7.51 -13.79 20.67
CA SER A 50 8.48 -14.23 19.64
C SER A 50 9.20 -15.54 19.98
N LEU A 51 9.36 -15.84 21.28
CA LEU A 51 9.95 -17.08 21.79
C LEU A 51 8.94 -18.23 21.88
N LEU A 52 7.66 -18.00 21.61
CA LEU A 52 6.57 -18.99 21.69
C LEU A 52 5.69 -19.03 20.43
N ASP A 53 6.09 -18.31 19.38
CA ASP A 53 5.45 -18.35 18.06
C ASP A 53 5.55 -19.76 17.47
N PRO A 54 4.53 -20.25 16.76
CA PRO A 54 4.61 -21.57 16.14
C PRO A 54 5.77 -21.60 15.14
N MET A 55 6.44 -22.74 15.06
CA MET A 55 7.57 -22.97 14.16
C MET A 55 7.44 -24.32 13.47
N THR A 56 7.88 -24.38 12.21
CA THR A 56 8.06 -25.62 11.48
C THR A 56 9.54 -25.92 11.36
N ILE A 57 9.94 -27.05 11.93
CA ILE A 57 11.32 -27.54 11.93
C ILE A 57 11.46 -28.54 10.78
N VAL A 58 12.39 -28.28 9.86
CA VAL A 58 12.72 -29.23 8.80
C VAL A 58 13.88 -30.09 9.28
N GLU A 59 13.68 -31.41 9.41
CA GLU A 59 14.72 -32.37 9.77
C GLU A 59 15.63 -32.70 8.56
N PRO A 60 16.86 -33.22 8.78
CA PRO A 60 17.71 -33.69 7.70
C PRO A 60 17.00 -34.72 6.81
N ILE A 61 16.95 -34.45 5.51
CA ILE A 61 16.24 -35.31 4.55
C ILE A 61 17.17 -36.45 4.16
N GLN A 62 16.80 -37.68 4.51
CA GLN A 62 17.65 -38.85 4.27
C GLN A 62 17.84 -39.08 2.77
N ILE A 63 19.06 -39.34 2.31
CA ILE A 63 19.35 -39.64 0.91
C ILE A 63 19.99 -41.02 0.74
N SER A 64 19.75 -41.64 -0.40
CA SER A 64 20.39 -42.89 -0.78
C SER A 64 21.89 -42.72 -1.07
N ASP A 65 22.65 -43.81 -1.00
CA ASP A 65 24.09 -43.80 -1.28
C ASP A 65 24.40 -43.31 -2.70
N ALA A 66 23.53 -43.61 -3.67
CA ALA A 66 23.67 -43.13 -5.05
C ALA A 66 23.63 -41.60 -5.18
N PHE A 67 22.95 -40.89 -4.27
CA PHE A 67 22.96 -39.43 -4.19
C PHE A 67 24.22 -38.93 -3.47
N LYS A 68 24.65 -39.60 -2.41
CA LYS A 68 25.90 -39.28 -1.68
C LYS A 68 27.12 -39.37 -2.60
N ASP A 69 27.16 -40.40 -3.44
CA ASP A 69 28.22 -40.61 -4.43
C ASP A 69 28.32 -39.47 -5.46
N ARG A 70 27.22 -38.72 -5.68
CA ARG A 70 27.19 -37.52 -6.53
C ARG A 70 27.37 -36.21 -5.75
N GLY A 71 27.75 -36.29 -4.47
CA GLY A 71 28.07 -35.12 -3.64
C GLY A 71 26.88 -34.46 -2.95
N TYR A 72 25.68 -35.06 -3.00
CA TYR A 72 24.54 -34.56 -2.23
C TYR A 72 24.69 -34.95 -0.74
N THR A 73 24.10 -34.13 0.14
CA THR A 73 24.08 -34.39 1.59
C THR A 73 22.67 -34.15 2.13
N ASP A 74 22.34 -34.84 3.23
CA ASP A 74 21.04 -34.75 3.90
C ASP A 74 20.72 -33.29 4.32
N VAL A 75 21.77 -32.58 4.78
CA VAL A 75 21.72 -31.18 5.22
C VAL A 75 21.54 -30.22 4.04
N MET A 76 22.11 -30.52 2.86
CA MET A 76 21.89 -29.71 1.65
C MET A 76 20.42 -29.69 1.24
N LEU A 77 19.75 -30.85 1.25
CA LEU A 77 18.33 -30.93 0.87
C LEU A 77 17.44 -30.24 1.90
N GLN A 78 17.78 -30.36 3.19
CA GLN A 78 17.13 -29.64 4.27
C GLN A 78 17.18 -28.12 4.06
N HIS A 79 18.38 -27.56 3.82
CA HIS A 79 18.53 -26.13 3.54
C HIS A 79 17.77 -25.71 2.27
N MET A 80 17.87 -26.50 1.19
CA MET A 80 17.16 -26.21 -0.05
C MET A 80 15.63 -26.13 0.16
N LEU A 81 15.06 -27.00 1.00
CA LEU A 81 13.63 -26.95 1.32
C LEU A 81 13.29 -25.69 2.15
N VAL A 82 14.09 -25.36 3.16
CA VAL A 82 13.89 -24.16 4.00
C VAL A 82 13.98 -22.88 3.18
N ASP A 83 14.97 -22.77 2.30
CA ASP A 83 15.14 -21.63 1.40
C ASP A 83 13.96 -21.54 0.43
N THR A 84 13.54 -22.68 -0.14
CA THR A 84 12.37 -22.74 -1.03
C THR A 84 11.10 -22.26 -0.33
N ILE A 85 10.83 -22.69 0.90
CA ILE A 85 9.65 -22.25 1.66
C ILE A 85 9.75 -20.75 1.98
N SER A 86 10.94 -20.26 2.30
CA SER A 86 11.19 -18.84 2.56
C SER A 86 10.93 -18.00 1.31
N ASP A 87 11.40 -18.43 0.14
CA ASP A 87 11.15 -17.77 -1.14
C ASP A 87 9.66 -17.77 -1.51
N LEU A 88 8.97 -18.91 -1.31
CA LEU A 88 7.53 -19.01 -1.56
C LEU A 88 6.75 -18.02 -0.69
N ARG A 89 7.14 -17.87 0.57
CA ARG A 89 6.52 -16.92 1.51
C ARG A 89 6.84 -15.48 1.18
N GLU A 90 8.08 -15.18 0.80
CA GLU A 90 8.46 -13.84 0.36
C GLU A 90 7.62 -13.43 -0.85
N LYS A 91 7.46 -14.34 -1.81
CA LYS A 91 6.59 -14.15 -2.97
C LYS A 91 5.12 -14.02 -2.59
N ALA A 92 4.68 -14.66 -1.51
CA ALA A 92 3.32 -14.58 -1.01
C ALA A 92 2.99 -13.29 -0.25
N LYS A 93 3.96 -12.43 0.12
CA LYS A 93 3.71 -11.21 0.91
C LYS A 93 2.80 -10.23 0.17
N GLY A 94 1.49 -10.37 0.37
CA GLY A 94 0.46 -9.54 -0.25
C GLY A 94 -0.07 -8.48 0.70
N VAL A 95 -1.00 -8.89 1.56
CA VAL A 95 -1.76 -8.05 2.49
C VAL A 95 -1.73 -8.60 3.93
N THR A 96 -1.23 -9.81 4.15
CA THR A 96 -1.16 -10.45 5.47
C THR A 96 -0.06 -9.85 6.38
N PRO A 97 -0.32 -9.54 7.67
CA PRO A 97 0.70 -9.10 8.62
C PRO A 97 1.78 -10.16 8.90
N ALA A 98 2.98 -9.72 9.24
CA ALA A 98 4.12 -10.60 9.55
C ALA A 98 3.92 -11.48 10.80
N THR A 99 2.93 -11.19 11.65
CA THR A 99 2.64 -11.98 12.86
C THR A 99 1.84 -13.26 12.59
N ASP A 100 1.26 -13.41 11.39
CA ASP A 100 0.52 -14.60 10.98
C ASP A 100 1.39 -15.57 10.16
N THR A 101 2.71 -15.39 10.16
CA THR A 101 3.65 -16.26 9.47
C THR A 101 4.42 -17.11 10.49
N GLU A 102 4.02 -18.37 10.64
CA GLU A 102 4.81 -19.41 11.33
C GLU A 102 6.25 -19.39 10.82
N GLN A 103 7.30 -19.50 11.63
CA GLN A 103 8.67 -19.48 11.09
C GLN A 103 9.12 -20.88 10.63
N VAL A 104 9.95 -20.96 9.59
CA VAL A 104 10.49 -22.23 9.08
C VAL A 104 12.00 -22.23 9.29
N LEU A 105 12.52 -23.25 9.98
CA LEU A 105 13.91 -23.30 10.42
C LEU A 105 14.51 -24.68 10.13
N THR A 106 15.81 -24.72 9.83
CA THR A 106 16.58 -25.96 9.74
C THR A 106 16.94 -26.53 11.11
N GLU A 107 17.16 -25.66 12.09
CA GLU A 107 17.52 -26.06 13.45
C GLU A 107 17.03 -25.00 14.42
N PHE A 108 16.63 -25.45 15.60
CA PHE A 108 16.26 -24.55 16.68
C PHE A 108 17.51 -24.02 17.40
N LYS A 109 17.93 -22.79 17.07
CA LYS A 109 19.03 -22.10 17.78
C LYS A 109 18.52 -20.91 18.57
N LEU A 110 18.10 -21.16 19.82
CA LEU A 110 17.86 -20.09 20.77
C LEU A 110 19.17 -19.41 21.18
N PRO A 111 19.19 -18.08 21.40
CA PRO A 111 20.30 -17.44 22.09
C PRO A 111 20.45 -18.07 23.49
N ASP A 112 21.66 -18.53 23.83
CA ASP A 112 21.95 -19.12 25.13
C ASP A 112 22.29 -18.00 26.10
N PHE A 113 21.34 -17.63 26.95
CA PHE A 113 21.56 -16.66 28.02
C PHE A 113 21.47 -17.36 29.37
N THR A 114 22.45 -17.06 30.22
CA THR A 114 22.49 -17.53 31.61
C THR A 114 21.72 -16.58 32.49
N VAL A 115 20.81 -17.08 33.33
CA VAL A 115 20.11 -16.24 34.32
C VAL A 115 21.14 -15.69 35.32
N PRO A 116 21.25 -14.35 35.47
CA PRO A 116 22.22 -13.74 36.37
C PRO A 116 22.12 -14.31 37.80
N GLY A 117 23.25 -14.73 38.37
CA GLY A 117 23.32 -15.24 39.75
C GLY A 117 22.99 -16.72 39.95
N THR A 118 22.54 -17.45 38.93
CA THR A 118 22.23 -18.89 39.05
C THR A 118 23.11 -19.81 38.18
N GLY A 119 23.74 -19.26 37.13
CA GLY A 119 24.54 -20.05 36.17
C GLY A 119 23.72 -20.98 35.28
N LEU A 120 22.40 -20.98 35.39
CA LEU A 120 21.51 -21.84 34.60
C LEU A 120 21.23 -21.21 33.24
N SER A 121 21.42 -22.00 32.18
CA SER A 121 20.96 -21.69 30.82
C SER A 121 19.43 -21.72 30.77
N VAL A 122 18.83 -20.75 30.10
CA VAL A 122 17.38 -20.69 29.89
C VAL A 122 16.92 -21.54 28.70
N ARG A 123 17.85 -21.99 27.84
CA ARG A 123 17.53 -22.78 26.64
C ARG A 123 16.74 -24.07 26.96
N PRO A 124 17.17 -24.95 27.89
CA PRO A 124 16.42 -26.18 28.19
C PRO A 124 15.02 -25.92 28.75
N VAL A 125 14.84 -24.79 29.44
CA VAL A 125 13.55 -24.39 30.00
C VAL A 125 12.59 -23.97 28.89
N ILE A 126 13.07 -23.21 27.90
CA ILE A 126 12.25 -22.82 26.74
C ILE A 126 11.92 -24.04 25.88
N GLU A 127 12.89 -24.92 25.62
CA GLU A 127 12.67 -26.18 24.90
C GLU A 127 11.63 -27.06 25.61
N PHE A 128 11.75 -27.21 26.93
CA PHE A 128 10.76 -27.95 27.72
C PHE A 128 9.36 -27.31 27.67
N LEU A 129 9.27 -25.98 27.80
CA LEU A 129 8.00 -25.27 27.73
C LEU A 129 7.33 -25.42 26.36
N ARG A 130 8.09 -25.35 25.25
CA ARG A 130 7.56 -25.56 23.90
C ARG A 130 7.12 -27.01 23.68
N SER A 131 7.92 -27.98 24.14
CA SER A 131 7.54 -29.39 24.12
C SER A 131 6.26 -29.67 24.90
N LEU A 132 6.04 -28.97 26.02
CA LEU A 132 4.83 -29.08 26.83
C LEU A 132 3.63 -28.40 26.17
N LEU A 133 3.86 -27.34 25.39
CA LEU A 133 2.84 -26.59 24.68
C LEU A 133 2.44 -27.21 23.32
N GLN A 134 3.18 -28.21 22.82
CA GLN A 134 2.92 -28.88 21.52
C GLN A 134 2.51 -27.89 20.43
N ARG A 135 3.39 -26.93 20.09
CA ARG A 135 3.08 -25.89 19.07
C ARG A 135 3.92 -25.96 17.81
N ASP A 136 4.93 -26.81 17.80
CA ASP A 136 5.90 -26.87 16.71
C ASP A 136 5.57 -28.04 15.78
N SER A 137 5.59 -27.78 14.48
CA SER A 137 5.42 -28.80 13.43
C SER A 137 6.79 -29.31 12.99
N SER A 138 6.87 -30.56 12.52
CA SER A 138 8.13 -31.08 11.95
C SER A 138 7.94 -31.65 10.55
N VAL A 139 8.91 -31.38 9.66
CA VAL A 139 8.96 -31.95 8.32
C VAL A 139 10.14 -32.91 8.24
N TYR A 140 9.88 -34.14 7.86
CA TYR A 140 10.90 -35.17 7.71
C TYR A 140 10.62 -36.04 6.50
N GLY A 141 11.63 -36.79 6.06
CA GLY A 141 11.46 -37.71 4.95
C GLY A 141 12.75 -38.15 4.30
N SER A 142 12.63 -38.70 3.10
CA SER A 142 13.75 -39.29 2.38
C SER A 142 13.64 -39.19 0.86
N VAL A 143 14.79 -39.24 0.19
CA VAL A 143 14.94 -39.40 -1.25
C VAL A 143 15.38 -40.82 -1.54
N ILE A 144 14.52 -41.57 -2.22
CA ILE A 144 14.71 -42.99 -2.53
C ILE A 144 14.99 -43.13 -4.03
N GLY A 145 16.00 -43.91 -4.40
CA GLY A 145 16.36 -44.17 -5.81
C GLY A 145 17.65 -43.47 -6.24
N THR A 146 17.88 -43.37 -7.55
CA THR A 146 19.10 -42.80 -8.13
C THR A 146 18.85 -41.37 -8.64
N PRO A 147 19.90 -40.55 -8.83
CA PRO A 147 19.80 -39.23 -9.44
C PRO A 147 19.02 -39.17 -10.77
N ASP A 148 19.00 -40.27 -11.53
CA ASP A 148 18.31 -40.35 -12.82
C ASP A 148 16.84 -40.82 -12.68
N LYS A 149 16.49 -41.45 -11.54
CA LYS A 149 15.14 -41.89 -11.20
C LYS A 149 14.99 -42.00 -9.68
N PHE A 150 14.37 -41.01 -9.08
CA PHE A 150 14.13 -40.94 -7.63
C PHE A 150 12.67 -40.65 -7.30
N THR A 151 12.33 -40.95 -6.05
CA THR A 151 11.09 -40.56 -5.39
C THR A 151 11.47 -39.81 -4.13
N LEU A 152 11.11 -38.54 -4.05
CA LEU A 152 11.08 -37.81 -2.79
C LEU A 152 9.86 -38.32 -2.01
N VAL A 153 9.97 -38.48 -0.69
CA VAL A 153 8.87 -38.76 0.22
C VAL A 153 9.05 -37.85 1.42
N LEU A 154 8.21 -36.82 1.54
CA LEU A 154 8.19 -35.90 2.66
C LEU A 154 6.86 -35.97 3.38
N THR A 155 6.95 -35.75 4.68
CA THR A 155 5.83 -35.82 5.60
C THR A 155 5.91 -34.64 6.55
N LEU A 156 4.79 -33.93 6.71
CA LEU A 156 4.61 -32.92 7.74
C LEU A 156 3.87 -33.54 8.92
N ARG A 157 4.38 -33.32 10.13
CA ARG A 157 3.74 -33.69 11.37
C ARG A 157 3.32 -32.42 12.10
N ASP A 158 2.02 -32.28 12.29
CA ASP A 158 1.43 -31.19 13.07
C ASP A 158 1.74 -31.33 14.56
N PRO A 159 1.59 -30.24 15.33
CA PRO A 159 1.84 -30.25 16.76
C PRO A 159 0.90 -31.23 17.51
N ASP A 160 -0.33 -31.38 17.01
CA ASP A 160 -1.33 -32.34 17.52
C ASP A 160 -1.02 -33.80 17.12
N GLY A 161 0.07 -34.02 16.37
CA GLY A 161 0.52 -35.34 15.93
C GLY A 161 -0.13 -35.84 14.63
N HIS A 162 -0.99 -35.05 14.00
CA HIS A 162 -1.54 -35.35 12.68
C HIS A 162 -0.43 -35.38 11.63
N ILE A 163 -0.54 -36.33 10.69
CA ILE A 163 0.48 -36.58 9.68
C ILE A 163 -0.09 -36.24 8.31
N VAL A 164 0.58 -35.34 7.60
CA VAL A 164 0.19 -34.86 6.27
C VAL A 164 1.27 -35.29 5.26
N PRO A 165 0.95 -36.17 4.30
CA PRO A 165 1.88 -36.52 3.23
C PRO A 165 2.03 -35.34 2.27
N LEU A 166 3.27 -34.92 1.98
CA LEU A 166 3.56 -33.75 1.13
C LEU A 166 3.76 -34.10 -0.35
N ASN A 167 3.71 -35.40 -0.68
CA ASN A 167 4.12 -35.94 -1.98
C ASN A 167 2.93 -36.45 -2.81
N ASP A 168 1.73 -35.92 -2.56
CA ASP A 168 0.52 -36.34 -3.26
C ASP A 168 0.58 -35.95 -4.76
N PRO A 169 0.53 -36.92 -5.70
CA PRO A 169 0.44 -36.66 -7.14
C PRO A 169 -0.81 -35.84 -7.55
N GLY A 170 -1.78 -35.69 -6.65
CA GLY A 170 -2.97 -34.85 -6.84
C GLY A 170 -2.71 -33.34 -6.81
N VAL A 171 -1.53 -32.88 -6.37
CA VAL A 171 -1.13 -31.46 -6.36
C VAL A 171 -0.22 -31.14 -7.55
N GLN A 172 -0.50 -31.71 -8.73
CA GLN A 172 -0.28 -30.92 -9.94
C GLN A 172 -1.46 -29.96 -10.07
N GLU A 173 -1.45 -28.90 -9.26
CA GLU A 173 -2.31 -27.75 -9.53
C GLU A 173 -1.81 -27.19 -10.86
N SER A 174 -2.57 -27.51 -11.91
CA SER A 174 -2.17 -27.36 -13.29
C SER A 174 -1.69 -25.94 -13.51
N ALA A 175 -0.38 -25.80 -13.78
CA ALA A 175 0.11 -24.61 -14.45
C ALA A 175 -0.85 -24.31 -15.62
N PRO A 176 -1.34 -23.07 -15.78
CA PRO A 176 -2.33 -22.76 -16.80
C PRO A 176 -1.81 -23.25 -18.15
N ARG A 177 -2.57 -24.16 -18.75
CA ARG A 177 -2.21 -24.80 -20.03
C ARG A 177 -1.89 -23.69 -21.04
N PRO A 178 -0.72 -23.73 -21.71
CA PRO A 178 -0.49 -22.83 -22.83
C PRO A 178 -1.59 -23.07 -23.86
N ALA A 179 -2.27 -21.99 -24.26
CA ALA A 179 -3.30 -22.04 -25.28
C ALA A 179 -2.72 -22.68 -26.55
N ARG A 180 -3.52 -23.59 -27.12
CA ARG A 180 -3.20 -24.38 -28.31
C ARG A 180 -2.94 -23.44 -29.50
N THR A 181 -1.68 -23.09 -29.74
CA THR A 181 -1.27 -22.32 -30.91
C THR A 181 -1.30 -23.20 -32.15
N GLU A 182 -1.88 -22.65 -33.21
CA GLU A 182 -1.98 -23.27 -34.53
C GLU A 182 -0.60 -23.59 -35.10
N ARG A 183 -0.55 -24.75 -35.77
CA ARG A 183 0.62 -25.28 -36.47
C ARG A 183 1.15 -24.28 -37.52
N THR A 184 2.24 -23.59 -37.21
CA THR A 184 3.19 -23.13 -38.23
C THR A 184 4.32 -24.15 -38.37
N LYS A 185 4.41 -24.74 -39.57
CA LYS A 185 5.43 -25.72 -39.96
C LYS A 185 6.82 -25.05 -40.03
N HIS A 186 7.63 -25.22 -39.00
CA HIS A 186 9.08 -25.27 -39.17
C HIS A 186 9.66 -26.49 -38.46
N ARG A 187 10.25 -27.36 -39.29
CA ARG A 187 10.87 -28.62 -38.91
C ARG A 187 12.27 -28.33 -38.34
N ALA A 188 12.33 -28.22 -37.02
CA ALA A 188 13.50 -28.59 -36.24
C ALA A 188 12.97 -29.38 -35.04
N THR A 189 13.28 -30.68 -34.99
CA THR A 189 12.95 -31.54 -33.86
C THR A 189 13.74 -31.06 -32.63
N PRO A 190 13.12 -30.53 -31.57
CA PRO A 190 13.83 -30.38 -30.30
C PRO A 190 13.92 -31.76 -29.66
N LYS A 191 15.13 -32.18 -29.31
CA LYS A 191 15.33 -33.29 -28.36
C LYS A 191 14.62 -32.89 -27.05
N PRO A 192 13.85 -33.78 -26.39
CA PRO A 192 13.38 -33.50 -25.05
C PRO A 192 14.61 -33.56 -24.13
N ASP A 193 15.08 -32.40 -23.69
CA ASP A 193 16.10 -32.34 -22.64
C ASP A 193 15.48 -32.95 -21.38
N THR A 194 15.94 -34.13 -20.98
CA THR A 194 15.67 -34.67 -19.65
C THR A 194 16.09 -33.61 -18.63
N PRO A 195 15.18 -33.14 -17.75
CA PRO A 195 15.56 -32.15 -16.75
C PRO A 195 16.73 -32.69 -15.93
N SER A 196 17.72 -31.83 -15.66
CA SER A 196 18.82 -32.21 -14.78
C SER A 196 18.27 -32.70 -13.44
N THR A 197 18.96 -33.65 -12.78
CA THR A 197 18.57 -34.14 -11.46
C THR A 197 18.30 -33.00 -10.49
N GLU A 198 19.10 -31.94 -10.56
CA GLU A 198 18.95 -30.72 -9.76
C GLU A 198 17.63 -29.99 -10.04
N ALA A 199 17.24 -29.82 -11.30
CA ALA A 199 15.96 -29.18 -11.65
C ALA A 199 14.77 -30.03 -11.21
N ALA A 200 14.86 -31.37 -11.33
CA ALA A 200 13.83 -32.28 -10.87
C ALA A 200 13.68 -32.24 -9.33
N LEU A 201 14.80 -32.23 -8.60
CA LEU A 201 14.82 -32.16 -7.14
C LEU A 201 14.30 -30.82 -6.64
N SER A 202 14.76 -29.71 -7.23
CA SER A 202 14.30 -28.36 -6.91
C SER A 202 12.79 -28.23 -7.14
N ASN A 203 12.25 -28.74 -8.25
CA ASN A 203 10.83 -28.72 -8.50
C ASN A 203 10.04 -29.58 -7.49
N ALA A 204 10.55 -30.75 -7.11
CA ALA A 204 9.91 -31.60 -6.11
C ALA A 204 9.86 -30.92 -4.72
N LEU A 205 10.96 -30.29 -4.30
CA LEU A 205 11.02 -29.52 -3.05
C LEU A 205 10.12 -28.28 -3.10
N LYS A 206 9.99 -27.64 -4.26
CA LYS A 206 9.03 -26.55 -4.47
C LYS A 206 7.59 -27.01 -4.30
N GLN A 207 7.21 -28.15 -4.85
CA GLN A 207 5.85 -28.70 -4.65
C GLN A 207 5.58 -29.02 -3.18
N ALA A 208 6.56 -29.63 -2.49
CA ALA A 208 6.46 -29.89 -1.06
C ALA A 208 6.35 -28.57 -0.26
N GLY A 209 7.13 -27.54 -0.63
CA GLY A 209 7.06 -26.22 -0.01
C GLY A 209 5.70 -25.54 -0.19
N ILE A 210 5.08 -25.68 -1.37
CA ILE A 210 3.71 -25.18 -1.62
C ILE A 210 2.69 -25.94 -0.76
N ALA A 211 2.82 -27.27 -0.65
CA ALA A 211 1.95 -28.07 0.20
C ALA A 211 2.06 -27.68 1.68
N ILE A 212 3.29 -27.47 2.18
CA ILE A 212 3.56 -26.95 3.52
C ILE A 212 2.91 -25.57 3.70
N LEU A 213 3.13 -24.64 2.75
CA LEU A 213 2.56 -23.29 2.81
C LEU A 213 1.03 -23.32 2.87
N LYS A 214 0.40 -24.16 2.04
CA LYS A 214 -1.06 -24.35 2.00
C LYS A 214 -1.62 -24.87 3.31
N HIS A 215 -0.92 -25.83 3.92
CA HIS A 215 -1.30 -26.41 5.20
C HIS A 215 -1.18 -25.39 6.34
N GLN A 216 -0.05 -24.68 6.41
CA GLN A 216 0.21 -23.70 7.47
C GLN A 216 -0.68 -22.46 7.37
N SER A 217 -0.88 -21.95 6.15
CA SER A 217 -1.70 -20.76 5.91
C SER A 217 -2.34 -20.81 4.53
N PRO A 218 -3.63 -21.24 4.46
CA PRO A 218 -4.42 -21.16 3.24
C PRO A 218 -4.47 -19.75 2.65
N LEU A 219 -4.39 -18.72 3.49
CA LEU A 219 -4.33 -17.32 3.07
C LEU A 219 -3.03 -17.01 2.32
N LEU A 220 -1.86 -17.34 2.90
CA LEU A 220 -0.57 -17.13 2.22
C LEU A 220 -0.47 -17.94 0.92
N HIS A 221 -1.04 -19.15 0.90
CA HIS A 221 -1.12 -19.93 -0.33
C HIS A 221 -1.96 -19.22 -1.41
N ALA A 222 -3.11 -18.65 -1.04
CA ALA A 222 -3.92 -17.86 -1.96
C ALA A 222 -3.17 -16.61 -2.48
N GLU A 223 -2.41 -15.94 -1.61
CA GLU A 223 -1.57 -14.80 -1.99
C GLU A 223 -0.42 -15.22 -2.92
N TYR A 224 0.23 -16.34 -2.63
CA TYR A 224 1.24 -16.93 -3.51
C TYR A 224 0.69 -17.19 -4.92
N LEU A 225 -0.47 -17.86 -5.02
CA LEU A 225 -1.12 -18.13 -6.29
C LEU A 225 -1.45 -16.82 -7.03
N THR A 226 -1.90 -15.80 -6.31
CA THR A 226 -2.17 -14.47 -6.86
C THR A 226 -0.90 -13.83 -7.42
N ALA A 227 0.22 -13.88 -6.70
CA ALA A 227 1.50 -13.35 -7.15
C ALA A 227 2.03 -14.10 -8.39
N VAL A 228 1.90 -15.43 -8.42
CA VAL A 228 2.26 -16.24 -9.60
C VAL A 228 1.43 -15.84 -10.82
N GLU A 229 0.13 -15.62 -10.64
CA GLU A 229 -0.76 -15.21 -11.72
C GLU A 229 -0.46 -13.78 -12.20
N GLN A 230 -0.16 -12.86 -11.28
CA GLN A 230 0.30 -11.51 -11.61
C GLN A 230 1.58 -11.55 -12.45
N ASP A 231 2.59 -12.30 -12.04
CA ASP A 231 3.83 -12.45 -12.82
C ASP A 231 3.55 -13.00 -14.21
N ARG A 232 2.68 -14.00 -14.30
CA ARG A 232 2.32 -14.64 -15.57
C ARG A 232 1.62 -13.70 -16.53
N CYS A 233 0.60 -12.98 -16.05
CA CYS A 233 -0.22 -12.13 -16.92
C CYS A 233 0.46 -10.79 -17.22
N LEU A 234 1.14 -10.18 -16.24
CA LEU A 234 1.89 -8.93 -16.44
C LEU A 234 3.19 -9.14 -17.23
N GLY A 235 3.73 -10.37 -17.22
CA GLY A 235 4.87 -10.80 -18.05
C GLY A 235 4.58 -10.94 -19.54
N GLY A 236 3.31 -10.84 -19.96
CA GLY A 236 2.93 -10.62 -21.35
C GLY A 236 2.61 -11.86 -22.19
N GLN A 237 2.09 -12.93 -21.59
CA GLN A 237 1.66 -14.11 -22.36
C GLN A 237 0.14 -14.31 -22.42
N TYR A 238 -0.64 -13.84 -21.43
CA TYR A 238 -2.07 -14.12 -21.34
C TYR A 238 -2.81 -13.06 -20.52
N ALA A 239 -4.13 -12.97 -20.69
CA ALA A 239 -4.99 -12.21 -19.77
C ALA A 239 -4.90 -12.81 -18.36
N CYS A 240 -5.00 -11.95 -17.34
CA CYS A 240 -5.05 -12.40 -15.95
C CYS A 240 -6.36 -13.18 -15.71
N ASP A 241 -6.26 -14.33 -15.04
CA ASP A 241 -7.40 -15.12 -14.58
C ASP A 241 -7.34 -15.29 -13.06
N PHE A 242 -7.89 -14.31 -12.34
CA PHE A 242 -7.97 -14.34 -10.88
C PHE A 242 -9.20 -15.09 -10.34
N ARG A 243 -9.98 -15.79 -11.18
CA ARG A 243 -11.18 -16.51 -10.71
C ARG A 243 -10.87 -17.56 -9.64
N PRO A 244 -9.84 -18.43 -9.77
CA PRO A 244 -9.55 -19.44 -8.75
C PRO A 244 -9.15 -18.80 -7.42
N MET A 245 -8.38 -17.71 -7.46
CA MET A 245 -7.93 -16.99 -6.27
C MET A 245 -9.09 -16.27 -5.60
N ARG A 246 -10.03 -15.72 -6.38
CA ARG A 246 -11.25 -15.12 -5.85
C ARG A 246 -12.08 -16.14 -5.09
N GLU A 247 -12.35 -17.30 -5.68
CA GLU A 247 -13.08 -18.39 -5.01
C GLU A 247 -12.39 -18.83 -3.72
N LEU A 248 -11.06 -18.94 -3.75
CA LEU A 248 -10.27 -19.27 -2.57
C LEU A 248 -10.40 -18.21 -1.47
N PHE A 249 -10.19 -16.92 -1.77
CA PHE A 249 -10.34 -15.86 -0.77
C PHE A 249 -11.78 -15.70 -0.29
N GLU A 250 -12.78 -15.88 -1.15
CA GLU A 250 -14.19 -15.86 -0.75
C GLU A 250 -14.51 -17.00 0.23
N SER A 251 -13.98 -18.20 -0.03
CA SER A 251 -14.11 -19.33 0.90
C SER A 251 -13.44 -19.02 2.24
N LEU A 252 -12.25 -18.42 2.24
CA LEU A 252 -11.53 -18.03 3.45
C LEU A 252 -12.28 -16.94 4.24
N ALA A 253 -12.82 -15.94 3.53
CA ALA A 253 -13.62 -14.88 4.13
C ALA A 253 -14.96 -15.38 4.69
N ALA A 254 -15.51 -16.48 4.16
CA ALA A 254 -16.73 -17.12 4.65
C ALA A 254 -16.49 -18.15 5.77
N GLY A 255 -15.22 -18.49 6.08
CA GLY A 255 -14.87 -19.54 7.05
C GLY A 255 -14.94 -20.97 6.49
N GLY A 256 -14.88 -21.14 5.17
CA GLY A 256 -15.12 -22.39 4.42
C GLY A 256 -14.07 -23.50 4.54
N SER A 257 -13.12 -23.42 5.47
CA SER A 257 -12.24 -24.54 5.85
C SER A 257 -12.66 -25.01 7.25
N ALA A 258 -13.77 -25.75 7.30
CA ALA A 258 -14.37 -26.23 8.53
C ALA A 258 -13.64 -27.50 9.01
N GLU A 259 -12.51 -27.33 9.70
CA GLU A 259 -12.00 -28.37 10.61
C GLU A 259 -11.28 -27.83 11.87
N ASN A 260 -10.83 -26.57 11.91
CA ASN A 260 -10.30 -25.96 13.14
C ASN A 260 -10.73 -24.50 13.34
N ARG A 261 -11.76 -24.30 14.18
CA ARG A 261 -12.52 -23.05 14.38
C ARG A 261 -11.72 -21.91 15.05
N SER A 262 -10.60 -22.20 15.72
CA SER A 262 -9.91 -21.23 16.59
C SER A 262 -8.70 -20.51 15.96
N ALA A 263 -8.13 -21.03 14.87
CA ALA A 263 -6.98 -20.43 14.18
C ALA A 263 -7.37 -19.64 12.91
N HIS A 264 -8.43 -20.04 12.21
CA HIS A 264 -8.83 -19.48 10.91
C HIS A 264 -9.85 -18.33 10.96
N GLU A 265 -10.45 -18.05 12.12
CA GLU A 265 -11.35 -16.88 12.32
C GLU A 265 -10.63 -15.51 12.29
N LYS A 266 -9.30 -15.52 12.14
CA LYS A 266 -8.40 -14.34 12.13
C LYS A 266 -8.04 -13.82 10.72
N ASN A 267 -8.46 -14.52 9.66
CA ASN A 267 -7.98 -14.22 8.29
C ASN A 267 -9.06 -13.65 7.37
N ALA A 268 -10.30 -13.50 7.85
CA ALA A 268 -11.41 -13.08 7.00
C ALA A 268 -11.24 -11.63 6.51
N GLU A 269 -10.74 -10.75 7.36
CA GLU A 269 -10.41 -9.37 7.03
C GLU A 269 -9.32 -9.27 5.96
N TRP A 270 -8.29 -10.10 6.06
CA TRP A 270 -7.16 -10.14 5.13
C TRP A 270 -7.57 -10.76 3.80
N ALA A 271 -8.39 -11.81 3.82
CA ALA A 271 -8.96 -12.40 2.61
C ALA A 271 -9.85 -11.39 1.86
N LEU A 272 -10.70 -10.63 2.56
CA LEU A 272 -11.47 -9.55 1.95
C LEU A 272 -10.59 -8.41 1.43
N LEU A 273 -9.48 -8.11 2.12
CA LEU A 273 -8.54 -7.10 1.66
C LEU A 273 -7.83 -7.57 0.39
N ALA A 274 -7.43 -8.84 0.31
CA ALA A 274 -6.87 -9.45 -0.89
C ALA A 274 -7.86 -9.45 -2.06
N LEU A 275 -9.13 -9.80 -1.80
CA LEU A 275 -10.21 -9.68 -2.79
C LEU A 275 -10.32 -8.25 -3.31
N SER A 276 -10.34 -7.25 -2.43
CA SER A 276 -10.41 -5.85 -2.86
C SER A 276 -9.27 -5.46 -3.81
N LYS A 277 -8.07 -6.01 -3.58
CA LYS A 277 -6.90 -5.81 -4.45
C LYS A 277 -7.09 -6.50 -5.80
N ILE A 278 -7.49 -7.76 -5.82
CA ILE A 278 -7.77 -8.52 -7.07
C ILE A 278 -8.81 -7.81 -7.93
N GLU A 279 -9.90 -7.32 -7.33
CA GLU A 279 -10.95 -6.60 -8.05
C GLU A 279 -10.41 -5.34 -8.76
N THR A 280 -9.40 -4.66 -8.18
CA THR A 280 -8.71 -3.54 -8.82
C THR A 280 -7.93 -3.98 -10.07
N TYR A 281 -7.25 -5.14 -10.03
CA TYR A 281 -6.57 -5.69 -11.21
C TYR A 281 -7.56 -6.05 -12.33
N ASP A 282 -8.78 -6.47 -11.98
CA ASP A 282 -9.85 -6.78 -12.92
C ASP A 282 -10.68 -5.55 -13.35
N HIS A 283 -10.31 -4.33 -12.92
CA HIS A 283 -11.06 -3.09 -13.13
C HIS A 283 -12.50 -3.09 -12.60
N ARG A 284 -12.79 -3.93 -11.59
CA ARG A 284 -14.08 -4.02 -10.91
C ARG A 284 -14.07 -3.21 -9.62
N PHE A 285 -13.94 -1.89 -9.76
CA PHE A 285 -13.80 -0.95 -8.64
C PHE A 285 -14.98 -0.97 -7.67
N ASP A 286 -16.20 -1.26 -8.13
CA ASP A 286 -17.36 -1.45 -7.27
C ASP A 286 -17.18 -2.67 -6.33
N GLY A 287 -16.56 -3.75 -6.83
CA GLY A 287 -16.16 -4.91 -6.04
C GLY A 287 -15.11 -4.56 -5.00
N THR A 288 -14.06 -3.82 -5.39
CA THR A 288 -13.04 -3.30 -4.47
C THR A 288 -13.68 -2.53 -3.31
N ILE A 289 -14.60 -1.62 -3.63
CA ILE A 289 -15.30 -0.78 -2.65
C ILE A 289 -16.19 -1.63 -1.73
N ARG A 290 -16.96 -2.59 -2.26
CA ARG A 290 -17.82 -3.47 -1.44
C ARG A 290 -17.01 -4.28 -0.43
N TYR A 291 -15.90 -4.87 -0.85
CA TYR A 291 -15.04 -5.64 0.05
C TYR A 291 -14.38 -4.76 1.12
N ALA A 292 -13.83 -3.61 0.73
CA ALA A 292 -13.26 -2.65 1.66
C ALA A 292 -14.30 -2.13 2.67
N ARG A 293 -15.51 -1.79 2.21
CA ARG A 293 -16.61 -1.36 3.06
C ARG A 293 -17.01 -2.43 4.07
N ARG A 294 -17.07 -3.70 3.66
CA ARG A 294 -17.35 -4.82 4.57
C ARG A 294 -16.34 -4.89 5.70
N ILE A 295 -15.04 -4.77 5.42
CA ILE A 295 -13.98 -4.72 6.44
C ILE A 295 -14.20 -3.55 7.41
N VAL A 296 -14.50 -2.37 6.86
CA VAL A 296 -14.78 -1.18 7.67
C VAL A 296 -16.00 -1.39 8.56
N ASP A 297 -17.09 -1.95 8.04
CA ASP A 297 -18.33 -2.15 8.79
C ASP A 297 -18.17 -3.21 9.87
N GLU A 298 -17.49 -4.33 9.59
CA GLU A 298 -17.17 -5.34 10.60
C GLU A 298 -16.22 -4.78 11.68
N GLY A 299 -15.22 -3.96 11.29
CA GLY A 299 -14.35 -3.26 12.24
C GLY A 299 -15.03 -2.22 13.13
N ARG A 300 -16.32 -1.88 12.91
CA ARG A 300 -17.12 -1.11 13.88
C ARG A 300 -17.64 -2.01 15.01
N ARG A 301 -17.88 -3.29 14.71
CA ARG A 301 -18.54 -4.25 15.60
C ARG A 301 -17.53 -5.12 16.35
N ASP A 302 -16.43 -5.47 15.69
CA ASP A 302 -15.43 -6.38 16.20
C ASP A 302 -14.03 -5.76 16.13
N TRP A 303 -13.31 -5.80 17.25
CA TRP A 303 -12.00 -5.19 17.38
C TRP A 303 -10.93 -5.91 16.56
N LYS A 304 -11.10 -7.20 16.23
CA LYS A 304 -10.10 -7.97 15.45
C LYS A 304 -9.87 -7.37 14.06
N TRP A 305 -10.94 -6.87 13.44
CA TRP A 305 -10.93 -6.25 12.10
C TRP A 305 -10.30 -4.85 12.08
N LYS A 306 -10.01 -4.25 13.24
CA LYS A 306 -9.42 -2.90 13.30
C LYS A 306 -8.06 -2.83 12.63
N GLY A 307 -7.30 -3.93 12.64
CA GLY A 307 -6.02 -4.02 11.95
C GLY A 307 -6.16 -3.67 10.47
N ALA A 308 -7.06 -4.35 9.76
CA ALA A 308 -7.25 -4.18 8.31
C ALA A 308 -7.93 -2.85 7.88
N ARG A 309 -8.49 -2.07 8.82
CA ARG A 309 -9.38 -0.93 8.49
C ARG A 309 -8.70 0.20 7.72
N SER A 310 -7.48 0.58 8.09
CA SER A 310 -6.76 1.67 7.41
C SER A 310 -6.43 1.30 5.96
N TRP A 311 -6.01 0.06 5.73
CA TRP A 311 -5.82 -0.50 4.38
C TRP A 311 -7.13 -0.60 3.60
N ALA A 312 -8.24 -0.94 4.25
CA ALA A 312 -9.55 -0.98 3.61
C ALA A 312 -10.01 0.43 3.16
N TYR A 313 -9.91 1.44 4.02
CA TYR A 313 -10.18 2.83 3.60
C TYR A 313 -9.25 3.27 2.47
N TYR A 314 -7.98 2.92 2.52
CA TYR A 314 -7.03 3.19 1.43
C TYR A 314 -7.49 2.57 0.09
N ASN A 315 -7.78 1.27 0.06
CA ASN A 315 -8.23 0.60 -1.16
C ASN A 315 -9.57 1.15 -1.69
N TRP A 316 -10.51 1.46 -0.79
CA TRP A 316 -11.77 2.10 -1.15
C TRP A 316 -11.52 3.46 -1.81
N GLY A 317 -10.73 4.31 -1.17
CA GLY A 317 -10.40 5.64 -1.67
C GLY A 317 -9.68 5.62 -3.03
N VAL A 318 -8.72 4.71 -3.20
CA VAL A 318 -8.02 4.50 -4.48
C VAL A 318 -9.00 4.07 -5.58
N ALA A 319 -9.90 3.13 -5.29
CA ALA A 319 -10.92 2.71 -6.25
C ALA A 319 -11.88 3.84 -6.66
N LEU A 320 -12.27 4.71 -5.71
CA LEU A 320 -13.04 5.91 -6.01
C LEU A 320 -12.25 6.91 -6.89
N SER A 321 -10.94 7.06 -6.65
CA SER A 321 -10.07 7.88 -7.50
C SER A 321 -9.95 7.31 -8.91
N ASP A 322 -9.84 5.99 -9.07
CA ASP A 322 -9.82 5.33 -10.39
C ASP A 322 -11.16 5.46 -11.14
N LEU A 323 -12.27 5.54 -10.40
CA LEU A 323 -13.59 5.91 -10.93
C LEU A 323 -13.73 7.42 -11.22
N GLY A 324 -12.75 8.24 -10.83
CA GLY A 324 -12.77 9.70 -10.96
C GLY A 324 -13.73 10.41 -9.99
N CYS A 325 -14.14 9.75 -8.90
CA CYS A 325 -14.95 10.31 -7.82
C CYS A 325 -14.05 10.98 -6.77
N TYR A 326 -13.25 11.97 -7.18
CA TYR A 326 -12.13 12.48 -6.39
C TYR A 326 -12.54 13.12 -5.05
N GLN A 327 -13.71 13.76 -4.98
CA GLN A 327 -14.21 14.36 -3.73
C GLN A 327 -14.50 13.27 -2.68
N GLN A 328 -15.24 12.24 -3.09
CA GLN A 328 -15.56 11.09 -2.23
C GLN A 328 -14.30 10.28 -1.91
N ALA A 329 -13.36 10.18 -2.85
CA ALA A 329 -12.06 9.56 -2.61
C ALA A 329 -11.30 10.30 -1.50
N ALA A 330 -11.23 11.63 -1.55
CA ALA A 330 -10.55 12.42 -0.52
C ALA A 330 -11.19 12.23 0.87
N GLU A 331 -12.52 12.19 0.96
CA GLU A 331 -13.22 11.91 2.23
C GLU A 331 -12.86 10.53 2.81
N VAL A 332 -12.84 9.50 1.98
CA VAL A 332 -12.50 8.12 2.37
C VAL A 332 -11.02 7.99 2.74
N LEU A 333 -10.12 8.58 1.95
CA LEU A 333 -8.68 8.57 2.19
C LEU A 333 -8.32 9.37 3.46
N GLY A 334 -9.08 10.43 3.75
CA GLY A 334 -9.04 11.13 5.04
C GLY A 334 -9.22 10.16 6.23
N LYS A 335 -10.15 9.21 6.12
CA LYS A 335 -10.33 8.17 7.16
C LYS A 335 -9.17 7.19 7.26
N ALA A 336 -8.45 6.94 6.17
CA ALA A 336 -7.26 6.10 6.20
C ALA A 336 -6.13 6.79 6.98
N VAL A 337 -5.86 8.07 6.69
CA VAL A 337 -4.81 8.85 7.37
C VAL A 337 -5.17 9.16 8.82
N ASP A 338 -6.43 9.45 9.13
CA ASP A 338 -6.92 9.64 10.51
C ASP A 338 -6.69 8.38 11.36
N SER A 339 -6.90 7.20 10.76
CA SER A 339 -6.77 5.92 11.46
C SER A 339 -5.32 5.48 11.63
N LYS A 340 -4.45 5.82 10.69
CA LYS A 340 -3.03 5.46 10.72
C LYS A 340 -2.21 6.61 10.14
N PHE A 341 -1.82 7.52 11.04
CA PHE A 341 -1.15 8.76 10.67
C PHE A 341 0.23 8.54 10.04
N ASP A 342 0.87 7.37 10.20
CA ASP A 342 2.18 7.03 9.65
C ASP A 342 2.09 6.21 8.34
N TYR A 343 0.91 6.17 7.72
CA TYR A 343 0.67 5.38 6.51
C TYR A 343 0.96 6.17 5.23
N ALA A 344 2.23 6.24 4.84
CA ALA A 344 2.70 7.03 3.69
C ALA A 344 1.93 6.79 2.37
N PRO A 345 1.57 5.53 1.99
CA PRO A 345 0.68 5.29 0.85
C PRO A 345 -0.67 6.00 0.91
N ALA A 346 -1.31 6.08 2.08
CA ALA A 346 -2.58 6.77 2.23
C ALA A 346 -2.45 8.29 2.07
N HIS A 347 -1.40 8.88 2.65
CA HIS A 347 -1.08 10.30 2.43
C HIS A 347 -0.84 10.61 0.94
N ASN A 348 -0.04 9.79 0.24
CA ASN A 348 0.19 9.96 -1.19
C ASN A 348 -1.11 9.83 -2.02
N ALA A 349 -1.96 8.85 -1.72
CA ALA A 349 -3.23 8.69 -2.42
C ALA A 349 -4.21 9.84 -2.15
N LEU A 350 -4.28 10.34 -0.90
CA LEU A 350 -5.08 11.51 -0.55
C LEU A 350 -4.60 12.75 -1.33
N ALA A 351 -3.30 12.95 -1.38
CA ALA A 351 -2.70 14.02 -2.18
C ALA A 351 -3.07 13.92 -3.65
N ARG A 352 -3.03 12.72 -4.25
CA ARG A 352 -3.46 12.49 -5.63
C ARG A 352 -4.91 12.88 -5.87
N ALA A 353 -5.82 12.54 -4.94
CA ALA A 353 -7.21 12.96 -5.02
C ALA A 353 -7.33 14.50 -5.00
N TYR A 354 -6.58 15.17 -4.12
CA TYR A 354 -6.51 16.64 -4.09
C TYR A 354 -5.90 17.25 -5.37
N LEU A 355 -4.86 16.64 -5.94
CA LEU A 355 -4.28 17.10 -7.21
C LEU A 355 -5.27 17.03 -8.36
N ALA A 356 -6.05 15.94 -8.44
CA ALA A 356 -7.10 15.81 -9.43
C ALA A 356 -8.20 16.87 -9.26
N LEU A 357 -8.59 17.17 -8.02
CA LEU A 357 -9.56 18.25 -7.70
C LEU A 357 -9.03 19.64 -8.07
N ALA A 358 -7.75 19.91 -7.81
CA ALA A 358 -7.08 21.16 -8.19
C ALA A 358 -7.05 21.35 -9.72
N GLN A 359 -6.68 20.30 -10.47
CA GLN A 359 -6.64 20.31 -11.93
C GLN A 359 -8.03 20.46 -12.58
N GLY A 360 -9.08 19.95 -11.93
CA GLY A 360 -10.48 20.06 -12.37
C GLY A 360 -11.08 21.48 -12.29
N GLY A 361 -10.34 22.46 -11.77
CA GLY A 361 -10.73 23.87 -11.73
C GLY A 361 -11.97 24.14 -10.88
N GLY A 362 -12.22 23.35 -9.84
CA GLY A 362 -13.36 23.52 -8.95
C GLY A 362 -14.74 23.28 -9.61
N LYS A 363 -14.82 22.75 -10.84
CA LYS A 363 -16.11 22.44 -11.48
C LYS A 363 -16.90 21.35 -10.74
N PHE A 364 -16.23 20.57 -9.90
CA PHE A 364 -16.83 19.60 -8.98
C PHE A 364 -17.32 20.22 -7.66
N SER A 365 -17.07 21.52 -7.44
CA SER A 365 -17.29 22.22 -6.16
C SER A 365 -18.69 22.88 -6.04
N LYS A 366 -19.60 22.69 -7.00
CA LYS A 366 -21.00 23.13 -6.79
C LYS A 366 -21.76 22.14 -5.92
N GLY A 367 -21.48 22.19 -4.61
CA GLY A 367 -22.17 21.38 -3.60
C GLY A 367 -21.91 21.73 -2.14
N SER A 368 -20.79 22.37 -1.77
CA SER A 368 -20.55 22.67 -0.35
C SER A 368 -19.42 23.69 -0.15
N ASP A 369 -19.74 24.80 0.52
CA ASP A 369 -18.78 25.78 1.02
C ASP A 369 -17.87 25.20 2.15
N ASP A 370 -18.15 23.97 2.63
CA ASP A 370 -17.43 23.31 3.73
C ASP A 370 -16.35 22.28 3.30
N ALA A 371 -16.14 22.03 2.00
CA ALA A 371 -15.35 20.87 1.54
C ALA A 371 -14.04 21.18 0.80
N ILE A 372 -13.63 22.45 0.75
CA ILE A 372 -12.32 22.85 0.23
C ILE A 372 -11.36 22.97 1.42
N PRO A 373 -10.23 22.26 1.42
CA PRO A 373 -9.22 22.40 2.47
C PRO A 373 -8.71 23.85 2.60
N PRO A 374 -8.26 24.28 3.79
CA PRO A 374 -7.61 25.58 3.96
C PRO A 374 -6.44 25.74 2.97
N GLY A 375 -6.39 26.88 2.27
CA GLY A 375 -5.38 27.14 1.24
C GLY A 375 -5.62 26.44 -0.11
N GLY A 376 -6.71 25.70 -0.26
CA GLY A 376 -7.09 25.02 -1.50
C GLY A 376 -6.49 23.63 -1.67
N TYR A 377 -6.98 22.89 -2.68
CA TYR A 377 -6.58 21.50 -2.91
C TYR A 377 -5.08 21.33 -3.21
N ARG A 378 -4.44 22.30 -3.88
CA ARG A 378 -3.00 22.25 -4.13
C ARG A 378 -2.20 22.28 -2.84
N ALA A 379 -2.52 23.20 -1.93
CA ALA A 379 -1.84 23.32 -0.64
C ALA A 379 -2.03 22.06 0.21
N ALA A 380 -3.25 21.51 0.22
CA ALA A 380 -3.53 20.24 0.88
C ALA A 380 -2.72 19.08 0.28
N ALA A 381 -2.64 18.97 -1.06
CA ALA A 381 -1.82 17.96 -1.71
C ALA A 381 -0.34 18.06 -1.30
N LEU A 382 0.22 19.27 -1.27
CA LEU A 382 1.62 19.48 -0.85
C LEU A 382 1.85 19.02 0.61
N ALA A 383 0.95 19.37 1.53
CA ALA A 383 1.07 18.98 2.94
C ALA A 383 1.02 17.46 3.15
N GLU A 384 0.13 16.77 2.44
CA GLU A 384 0.03 15.31 2.47
C GLU A 384 1.27 14.65 1.86
N LEU A 385 1.83 15.21 0.77
CA LEU A 385 3.04 14.69 0.13
C LEU A 385 4.30 14.89 0.97
N ASP A 386 4.42 16.06 1.62
CA ASP A 386 5.50 16.32 2.58
C ASP A 386 5.44 15.30 3.74
N THR A 387 4.23 14.95 4.19
CA THR A 387 4.02 13.93 5.22
C THR A 387 4.40 12.53 4.72
N ALA A 388 3.96 12.16 3.52
CA ALA A 388 4.30 10.87 2.90
C ALA A 388 5.83 10.71 2.72
N ILE A 389 6.51 11.75 2.23
CA ILE A 389 7.97 11.78 2.05
C ILE A 389 8.69 11.71 3.39
N LYS A 390 8.22 12.44 4.41
CA LYS A 390 8.80 12.40 5.75
C LYS A 390 8.74 10.99 6.36
N GLN A 391 7.63 10.29 6.16
CA GLN A 391 7.43 8.92 6.66
C GLN A 391 8.21 7.89 5.85
N SER A 392 8.30 8.09 4.53
CA SER A 392 9.01 7.19 3.63
C SER A 392 9.80 8.00 2.58
N PRO A 393 11.05 8.41 2.90
CA PRO A 393 11.87 9.19 1.96
C PRO A 393 12.18 8.45 0.66
N GLY A 394 12.15 7.11 0.69
CA GLY A 394 12.32 6.23 -0.47
C GLY A 394 11.06 6.07 -1.34
N TYR A 395 9.95 6.73 -1.01
CA TYR A 395 8.70 6.58 -1.75
C TYR A 395 8.71 7.41 -3.04
N GLN A 396 9.25 6.81 -4.10
CA GLN A 396 9.47 7.45 -5.41
C GLN A 396 8.23 8.18 -5.96
N GLU A 397 7.04 7.59 -5.87
CA GLU A 397 5.80 8.18 -6.40
C GLU A 397 5.45 9.51 -5.70
N ALA A 398 5.69 9.62 -4.39
CA ALA A 398 5.37 10.82 -3.62
C ALA A 398 6.20 12.04 -4.08
N TRP A 399 7.48 11.83 -4.43
CA TRP A 399 8.31 12.87 -5.02
C TRP A 399 7.78 13.33 -6.38
N VAL A 400 7.36 12.40 -7.24
CA VAL A 400 6.75 12.75 -8.55
C VAL A 400 5.46 13.55 -8.35
N ASN A 401 4.59 13.10 -7.44
CA ASN A 401 3.33 13.78 -7.16
C ASN A 401 3.54 15.17 -6.56
N ARG A 402 4.61 15.37 -5.75
CA ARG A 402 4.96 16.68 -5.18
C ARG A 402 5.46 17.63 -6.26
N GLY A 403 6.30 17.15 -7.17
CA GLY A 403 6.68 17.92 -8.36
C GLY A 403 5.48 18.29 -9.23
N ASP A 404 4.52 17.38 -9.43
CA ASP A 404 3.29 17.66 -10.17
C ASP A 404 2.43 18.72 -9.45
N ALA A 405 2.33 18.65 -8.11
CA ALA A 405 1.65 19.64 -7.28
C ALA A 405 2.26 21.04 -7.44
N LEU A 406 3.59 21.13 -7.41
CA LEU A 406 4.35 22.37 -7.56
C LEU A 406 4.21 22.99 -8.96
N ARG A 407 3.88 22.19 -9.97
CA ARG A 407 3.72 22.66 -11.36
C ARG A 407 2.30 23.04 -11.75
N LEU A 408 1.30 22.85 -10.88
CA LEU A 408 -0.05 23.29 -11.22
C LEU A 408 -0.10 24.82 -11.43
N PRO A 409 -1.00 25.33 -12.28
CA PRO A 409 -1.24 26.77 -12.34
C PRO A 409 -1.71 27.28 -10.97
N VAL A 410 -1.17 28.42 -10.55
CA VAL A 410 -1.58 29.07 -9.29
C VAL A 410 -2.78 29.98 -9.57
N SER A 411 -3.88 29.78 -8.87
CA SER A 411 -5.05 30.66 -8.94
C SER A 411 -4.79 32.00 -8.24
N SER A 412 -5.52 33.05 -8.61
CA SER A 412 -5.42 34.35 -7.94
C SER A 412 -5.71 34.25 -6.44
N SER A 413 -6.65 33.40 -6.03
CA SER A 413 -6.93 33.12 -4.61
C SER A 413 -5.75 32.48 -3.89
N GLU A 414 -5.03 31.56 -4.54
CA GLU A 414 -3.83 30.93 -3.97
C GLU A 414 -2.67 31.90 -3.85
N VAL A 415 -2.54 32.88 -4.76
CA VAL A 415 -1.55 33.95 -4.63
C VAL A 415 -1.75 34.74 -3.33
N TYR A 416 -3.00 35.01 -2.96
CA TYR A 416 -3.33 35.68 -1.70
C TYR A 416 -3.22 34.78 -0.47
N SER A 417 -3.59 33.49 -0.56
CA SER A 417 -3.57 32.60 0.61
C SER A 417 -2.22 31.97 0.91
N MET A 418 -1.30 31.90 -0.06
CA MET A 418 0.05 31.35 0.09
C MET A 418 1.13 32.44 0.20
N ASP A 419 0.76 33.72 0.32
CA ASP A 419 1.67 34.88 0.40
C ASP A 419 2.79 34.85 -0.66
N LEU A 420 2.44 34.58 -1.92
CA LEU A 420 3.45 34.37 -2.96
C LEU A 420 4.12 35.69 -3.39
N HIS A 421 5.45 35.76 -3.23
CA HIS A 421 6.28 36.87 -3.68
C HIS A 421 6.80 36.71 -5.13
N PRO A 422 7.33 37.78 -5.75
CA PRO A 422 8.06 37.66 -7.02
C PRO A 422 9.15 36.56 -6.95
N GLY A 423 9.23 35.75 -8.00
CA GLY A 423 10.13 34.60 -8.08
C GLY A 423 9.61 33.32 -7.38
N SER A 424 8.46 33.34 -6.72
CA SER A 424 7.89 32.10 -6.13
C SER A 424 7.57 31.04 -7.17
N LEU A 425 7.07 31.42 -8.35
CA LEU A 425 6.77 30.46 -9.43
C LEU A 425 8.04 29.77 -9.96
N GLU A 426 9.13 30.54 -10.13
CA GLU A 426 10.43 30.00 -10.55
C GLU A 426 11.02 29.06 -9.50
N ARG A 427 10.91 29.42 -8.21
CA ARG A 427 11.29 28.53 -7.11
C ARG A 427 10.50 27.23 -7.13
N MET A 428 9.18 27.29 -7.28
CA MET A 428 8.33 26.09 -7.36
C MET A 428 8.71 25.19 -8.54
N GLU A 429 9.02 25.76 -9.70
CA GLU A 429 9.48 24.97 -10.86
C GLU A 429 10.84 24.30 -10.60
N ASN A 430 11.77 25.02 -9.96
CA ASN A 430 13.07 24.47 -9.56
C ASN A 430 12.92 23.36 -8.52
N ASP A 431 12.05 23.53 -7.54
CA ASP A 431 11.72 22.52 -6.53
C ASP A 431 11.07 21.29 -7.18
N ALA A 432 10.17 21.49 -8.14
CA ALA A 432 9.59 20.38 -8.91
C ALA A 432 10.67 19.60 -9.69
N ARG A 433 11.59 20.31 -10.35
CA ARG A 433 12.73 19.71 -11.04
C ARG A 433 13.61 18.92 -10.08
N HIS A 434 13.83 19.43 -8.87
CA HIS A 434 14.58 18.75 -7.82
C HIS A 434 13.88 17.45 -7.39
N ASP A 435 12.58 17.49 -7.12
CA ASP A 435 11.78 16.34 -6.70
C ASP A 435 11.79 15.22 -7.76
N TYR A 436 11.64 15.57 -9.05
CA TYR A 436 11.72 14.56 -10.11
C TYR A 436 13.12 13.92 -10.21
N ARG A 437 14.19 14.68 -9.95
CA ARG A 437 15.56 14.14 -9.92
C ARG A 437 15.78 13.21 -8.73
N ILE A 438 15.20 13.52 -7.57
CA ILE A 438 15.19 12.60 -6.43
C ILE A 438 14.44 11.30 -6.81
N ALA A 439 13.26 11.41 -7.42
CA ALA A 439 12.51 10.24 -7.86
C ALA A 439 13.34 9.36 -8.80
N VAL A 440 14.05 9.95 -9.78
CA VAL A 440 14.98 9.21 -10.65
C VAL A 440 16.12 8.55 -9.86
N ALA A 441 16.73 9.28 -8.91
CA ALA A 441 17.84 8.77 -8.11
C ALA A 441 17.44 7.60 -7.18
N LEU A 442 16.18 7.55 -6.74
CA LEU A 442 15.67 6.46 -5.92
C LEU A 442 15.61 5.12 -6.69
N ASN A 443 15.14 5.14 -7.94
CA ASN A 443 15.15 3.96 -8.80
C ASN A 443 15.00 4.34 -10.29
N ILE A 444 16.10 4.23 -11.04
CA ILE A 444 16.16 4.61 -12.46
C ILE A 444 15.26 3.74 -13.36
N GLU A 445 14.98 2.50 -12.99
CA GLU A 445 14.21 1.55 -13.81
C GLU A 445 12.70 1.73 -13.65
N THR A 446 12.26 2.33 -12.53
CA THR A 446 10.84 2.57 -12.26
C THR A 446 10.42 4.03 -12.46
N ALA A 447 11.35 4.94 -12.68
CA ALA A 447 11.10 6.39 -12.76
C ALA A 447 10.57 6.90 -14.13
N ALA A 448 9.84 6.09 -14.91
CA ALA A 448 9.42 6.50 -16.27
C ALA A 448 8.61 7.80 -16.25
N ARG A 449 7.70 7.96 -15.29
CA ARG A 449 6.92 9.19 -15.09
C ARG A 449 7.80 10.38 -14.73
N ALA A 450 8.78 10.22 -13.84
CA ALA A 450 9.69 11.30 -13.47
C ALA A 450 10.52 11.79 -14.66
N TYR A 451 11.05 10.86 -15.47
CA TYR A 451 11.74 11.21 -16.72
C TYR A 451 10.83 11.96 -17.71
N GLN A 452 9.56 11.54 -17.82
CA GLN A 452 8.57 12.24 -18.64
C GLN A 452 8.35 13.67 -18.16
N ARG A 453 8.26 13.88 -16.84
CA ARG A 453 8.07 15.22 -16.26
C ARG A 453 9.29 16.13 -16.43
N LEU A 454 10.50 15.57 -16.33
CA LEU A 454 11.76 16.29 -16.59
C LEU A 454 11.88 16.70 -18.06
N ALA A 455 11.55 15.79 -18.99
CA ALA A 455 11.49 16.11 -20.41
C ALA A 455 10.52 17.28 -20.69
N ALA A 456 9.36 17.31 -20.01
CA ALA A 456 8.41 18.41 -20.08
C ALA A 456 8.88 19.72 -19.43
N LEU A 457 10.06 19.75 -18.79
CA LEU A 457 10.75 20.96 -18.29
C LEU A 457 11.92 21.35 -19.20
N HIS A 458 11.91 20.92 -20.47
CA HIS A 458 12.97 21.13 -21.45
C HIS A 458 14.31 20.49 -21.08
N ASP A 459 14.27 19.40 -20.31
CA ASP A 459 15.43 18.53 -20.11
C ASP A 459 15.43 17.44 -21.19
N ASP A 460 15.79 17.85 -22.42
CA ASP A 460 15.72 17.02 -23.64
C ASP A 460 16.55 15.73 -23.55
N THR A 461 17.45 15.64 -22.56
CA THR A 461 18.26 14.46 -22.26
C THR A 461 17.42 13.22 -21.89
N TYR A 462 16.19 13.41 -21.40
CA TYR A 462 15.39 12.35 -20.79
C TYR A 462 14.22 11.82 -21.63
N VAL A 463 13.88 12.46 -22.76
CA VAL A 463 12.74 12.07 -23.61
C VAL A 463 12.81 10.59 -24.03
N GLY A 464 13.99 10.15 -24.50
CA GLY A 464 14.20 8.77 -24.95
C GLY A 464 14.31 7.72 -23.84
N VAL A 465 14.48 8.16 -22.58
CA VAL A 465 14.62 7.26 -21.41
C VAL A 465 13.25 6.81 -20.92
N SER A 466 12.31 7.75 -20.74
CA SER A 466 10.94 7.46 -20.30
C SER A 466 10.24 6.45 -21.23
N GLU A 467 10.31 6.69 -22.55
CA GLU A 467 9.72 5.77 -23.53
C GLU A 467 10.35 4.39 -23.48
N ARG A 468 11.67 4.32 -23.34
CA ARG A 468 12.40 3.05 -23.26
C ARG A 468 11.92 2.23 -22.07
N ILE A 469 11.85 2.84 -20.88
CA ILE A 469 11.39 2.17 -19.67
C ILE A 469 9.94 1.69 -19.82
N THR A 470 9.07 2.52 -20.38
CA THR A 470 7.66 2.17 -20.61
C THR A 470 7.52 1.02 -21.62
N LYS A 471 8.38 0.97 -22.65
CA LYS A 471 8.42 -0.10 -23.66
C LYS A 471 9.01 -1.41 -23.12
N THR A 472 9.99 -1.35 -22.22
CA THR A 472 10.61 -2.54 -21.64
C THR A 472 9.74 -3.17 -20.55
N ARG A 473 8.99 -2.37 -19.80
CA ARG A 473 8.12 -2.83 -18.71
C ARG A 473 6.71 -3.15 -19.20
N ARG A 474 6.44 -4.43 -19.44
CA ARG A 474 5.16 -4.94 -19.96
C ARG A 474 3.95 -4.53 -19.12
N GLN A 475 4.06 -4.48 -17.81
CA GLN A 475 2.99 -4.00 -16.92
C GLN A 475 2.54 -2.55 -17.19
N CYS A 476 3.38 -1.72 -17.83
CA CYS A 476 2.98 -0.38 -18.28
C CYS A 476 2.18 -0.40 -19.61
N GLN A 477 2.04 -1.56 -20.27
CA GLN A 477 1.35 -1.74 -21.55
C GLN A 477 0.00 -2.47 -21.41
N THR A 478 -0.28 -3.06 -20.24
CA THR A 478 -1.41 -3.99 -20.04
C THR A 478 -2.77 -3.30 -19.82
N GLY A 479 -2.87 -1.97 -19.99
CA GLY A 479 -4.13 -1.23 -19.86
C GLY A 479 -4.68 -1.18 -18.44
N MET A 480 -3.80 -1.26 -17.44
CA MET A 480 -4.13 -1.36 -16.01
C MET A 480 -4.80 -0.10 -15.44
N ALA A 481 -5.36 -0.23 -14.24
CA ALA A 481 -5.95 0.88 -13.51
C ALA A 481 -4.94 2.04 -13.34
N PRO A 482 -5.37 3.32 -13.45
CA PRO A 482 -4.48 4.47 -13.32
C PRO A 482 -3.66 4.46 -12.02
N SER A 483 -4.28 4.09 -10.89
CA SER A 483 -3.59 3.92 -9.61
C SER A 483 -2.40 2.95 -9.66
N LEU A 484 -2.54 1.81 -10.34
CA LEU A 484 -1.48 0.80 -10.48
C LEU A 484 -0.35 1.30 -11.39
N LEU A 485 -0.70 1.93 -12.51
CA LEU A 485 0.30 2.50 -13.43
C LEU A 485 1.14 3.57 -12.74
N GLU A 486 0.51 4.45 -11.97
CA GLU A 486 1.19 5.49 -11.19
C GLU A 486 2.09 4.89 -10.09
N ALA A 487 1.59 3.90 -9.34
CA ALA A 487 2.37 3.21 -8.30
C ALA A 487 3.57 2.45 -8.85
N TRP A 488 3.50 1.99 -10.10
CA TRP A 488 4.64 1.38 -10.80
C TRP A 488 5.57 2.38 -11.46
N GLY A 489 5.26 3.68 -11.38
CA GLY A 489 6.03 4.77 -11.99
C GLY A 489 5.96 4.77 -13.52
N CYS A 490 4.96 4.13 -14.11
CA CYS A 490 4.72 4.15 -15.55
C CYS A 490 4.44 5.59 -16.02
N SER A 491 4.89 5.91 -17.24
CA SER A 491 4.59 7.20 -17.85
C SER A 491 3.11 7.33 -18.22
N ASP A 492 2.61 8.56 -18.28
CA ASP A 492 1.24 8.81 -18.74
C ASP A 492 1.18 8.58 -20.26
N ALA A 493 0.36 7.62 -20.74
CA ALA A 493 0.26 7.25 -22.16
C ALA A 493 -0.90 7.96 -22.91
N PRO A 494 -0.72 8.40 -24.17
CA PRO A 494 0.40 9.15 -24.71
C PRO A 494 0.13 10.67 -24.64
N LEU A 495 1.09 11.45 -24.13
CA LEU A 495 1.10 12.90 -24.40
C LEU A 495 1.38 13.10 -25.90
N ARG A 496 0.53 13.85 -26.60
CA ARG A 496 0.85 14.39 -27.93
C ARG A 496 2.24 15.05 -27.88
N PRO A 497 3.04 15.01 -28.96
CA PRO A 497 4.33 15.68 -28.99
C PRO A 497 4.14 17.11 -28.49
N VAL A 498 4.85 17.44 -27.41
CA VAL A 498 4.79 18.74 -26.76
C VAL A 498 5.25 19.77 -27.78
N THR A 499 4.30 20.38 -28.50
CA THR A 499 4.57 21.59 -29.24
C THR A 499 4.74 22.70 -28.21
N LEU A 500 5.99 22.93 -27.78
CA LEU A 500 6.66 24.15 -27.25
C LEU A 500 5.87 25.27 -26.52
N ARG A 501 4.58 25.13 -26.21
CA ARG A 501 3.68 26.21 -25.76
C ARG A 501 2.48 25.77 -24.93
N ASP A 502 2.43 24.55 -24.40
CA ASP A 502 1.36 24.16 -23.47
C ASP A 502 1.91 23.99 -22.05
N PRO A 503 1.82 25.03 -21.19
CA PRO A 503 2.30 24.98 -19.81
C PRO A 503 1.38 24.16 -18.88
N ALA A 504 0.23 23.69 -19.38
CA ALA A 504 -0.74 22.96 -18.58
C ALA A 504 -0.49 21.44 -18.63
N LEU A 505 0.22 20.92 -17.62
CA LEU A 505 0.18 19.51 -17.28
C LEU A 505 -1.25 19.17 -16.82
N LYS A 506 -2.02 18.56 -17.72
CA LYS A 506 -3.26 17.87 -17.35
C LYS A 506 -2.90 16.40 -17.19
N GLN A 507 -2.98 15.88 -15.96
CA GLN A 507 -3.13 14.43 -15.83
C GLN A 507 -4.43 14.08 -16.57
N ALA A 508 -4.49 12.89 -17.18
CA ALA A 508 -5.65 12.45 -17.95
C ALA A 508 -6.86 12.28 -17.01
N ALA A 509 -7.55 13.38 -16.69
CA ALA A 509 -8.84 13.35 -16.05
C ALA A 509 -9.79 12.61 -17.00
N MET A 510 -10.34 11.48 -16.55
CA MET A 510 -11.31 10.77 -17.36
C MET A 510 -12.49 11.72 -17.66
N PRO A 511 -12.92 11.85 -18.93
CA PRO A 511 -14.07 12.66 -19.26
C PRO A 511 -15.31 12.12 -18.53
N GLY A 512 -15.96 12.99 -17.76
CA GLY A 512 -17.13 12.67 -16.94
C GLY A 512 -18.25 12.01 -17.74
N THR A 513 -18.38 10.69 -17.64
CA THR A 513 -19.50 9.98 -18.28
C THR A 513 -20.75 10.02 -17.40
N ALA A 514 -21.95 9.89 -17.99
CA ALA A 514 -23.19 9.73 -17.22
C ALA A 514 -23.16 8.49 -16.30
N LYS A 515 -22.39 7.46 -16.68
CA LYS A 515 -22.14 6.26 -15.85
C LYS A 515 -21.31 6.61 -14.61
N GLN A 516 -20.23 7.37 -14.79
CA GLN A 516 -19.37 7.84 -13.70
C GLN A 516 -20.15 8.71 -12.70
N ALA A 517 -20.93 9.68 -13.18
CA ALA A 517 -21.74 10.54 -12.31
C ALA A 517 -22.73 9.73 -11.45
N ARG A 518 -23.32 8.66 -11.99
CA ARG A 518 -24.18 7.74 -11.23
C ARG A 518 -23.39 7.00 -10.15
N MET A 519 -22.22 6.43 -10.49
CA MET A 519 -21.38 5.70 -9.54
C MET A 519 -20.87 6.61 -8.39
N CYS A 520 -20.46 7.85 -8.68
CA CYS A 520 -20.03 8.79 -7.65
C CYS A 520 -21.16 9.29 -6.73
N SER A 521 -22.42 8.99 -7.06
CA SER A 521 -23.60 9.33 -6.27
C SER A 521 -24.26 8.11 -5.62
N ASP A 522 -23.70 6.92 -5.83
CA ASP A 522 -24.25 5.66 -5.33
C ASP A 522 -23.99 5.52 -3.83
N PRO A 523 -25.03 5.51 -2.97
CA PRO A 523 -24.89 5.40 -1.52
C PRO A 523 -24.24 4.08 -1.05
N GLU A 524 -24.21 3.06 -1.90
CA GLU A 524 -23.48 1.81 -1.61
C GLU A 524 -21.97 1.96 -1.78
N LEU A 525 -21.52 2.90 -2.61
CA LEU A 525 -20.11 3.10 -2.95
C LEU A 525 -19.43 4.25 -2.21
N VAL A 526 -20.19 5.12 -1.54
CA VAL A 526 -19.68 6.31 -0.85
C VAL A 526 -19.88 6.22 0.66
N LEU A 527 -19.17 7.03 1.44
CA LEU A 527 -19.37 7.07 2.89
C LEU A 527 -20.79 7.52 3.23
N PRO A 528 -21.42 6.96 4.28
CA PRO A 528 -22.69 7.46 4.76
C PRO A 528 -22.59 8.95 5.13
N GLY A 529 -23.49 9.77 4.60
CA GLY A 529 -23.50 11.22 4.82
C GLY A 529 -22.60 12.03 3.88
N SER A 530 -21.91 11.40 2.93
CA SER A 530 -21.18 12.10 1.86
C SER A 530 -22.13 12.90 0.95
N VAL A 531 -21.62 14.01 0.42
CA VAL A 531 -22.40 15.00 -0.35
C VAL A 531 -22.89 14.39 -1.67
N ARG A 532 -24.21 14.45 -1.92
CA ARG A 532 -24.79 14.00 -3.19
C ARG A 532 -24.47 15.01 -4.29
N MET A 533 -23.83 14.55 -5.37
CA MET A 533 -23.73 15.32 -6.61
C MET A 533 -25.16 15.65 -7.10
N PRO A 534 -25.46 16.91 -7.46
CA PRO A 534 -26.75 17.23 -8.09
C PRO A 534 -26.87 16.45 -9.40
N LYS A 535 -28.05 15.86 -9.65
CA LYS A 535 -28.37 15.17 -10.91
C LYS A 535 -27.99 16.08 -12.07
N SER A 536 -27.16 15.61 -13.00
CA SER A 536 -26.91 16.38 -14.22
C SER A 536 -28.23 16.54 -14.96
N TYR A 537 -28.71 17.78 -15.06
CA TYR A 537 -29.72 18.10 -16.04
C TYR A 537 -29.03 17.95 -17.39
N GLY A 538 -29.40 16.91 -18.14
CA GLY A 538 -28.99 16.75 -19.51
C GLY A 538 -29.41 17.99 -20.29
N THR A 539 -28.44 18.81 -20.67
CA THR A 539 -28.61 19.73 -21.80
C THR A 539 -28.79 18.84 -23.02
N GLY A 540 -30.04 18.55 -23.36
CA GLY A 540 -30.38 17.92 -24.61
C GLY A 540 -29.94 18.83 -25.74
N ASP A 541 -28.88 18.47 -26.43
CA ASP A 541 -28.61 18.97 -27.76
C ASP A 541 -29.79 18.53 -28.64
N ARG A 542 -30.67 19.48 -28.93
CA ARG A 542 -31.68 19.32 -29.98
C ARG A 542 -30.95 19.20 -31.31
N TYR A 543 -30.80 17.96 -31.76
CA TYR A 543 -30.68 17.65 -33.19
C TYR A 543 -31.90 18.26 -33.89
N VAL A 544 -31.66 19.26 -34.74
CA VAL A 544 -32.67 19.77 -35.66
C VAL A 544 -32.71 18.78 -36.82
N ASP A 545 -33.68 17.88 -36.80
CA ASP A 545 -34.08 17.17 -38.01
C ASP A 545 -35.33 17.85 -38.57
N ALA A 546 -35.20 18.35 -39.79
CA ALA A 546 -36.24 19.08 -40.48
C ALA A 546 -37.01 18.10 -41.37
N THR A 547 -38.21 17.69 -40.96
CA THR A 547 -39.23 17.18 -41.88
C THR A 547 -40.65 17.56 -41.42
N GLU A 548 -41.28 18.35 -42.29
CA GLU A 548 -42.69 18.42 -42.70
C GLU A 548 -43.89 18.38 -41.71
N ASN A 549 -44.76 19.37 -41.95
CA ASN A 549 -46.23 19.42 -41.80
C ASN A 549 -46.87 19.70 -40.42
N ALA A 550 -47.25 20.97 -40.19
CA ALA A 550 -48.66 21.45 -40.16
C ALA A 550 -48.87 22.69 -39.24
N THR A 551 -49.11 23.85 -39.89
CA THR A 551 -50.02 25.00 -39.62
C THR A 551 -50.50 25.44 -38.19
N PRO A 552 -50.93 26.71 -38.00
CA PRO A 552 -50.46 27.57 -36.90
C PRO A 552 -51.57 28.06 -35.92
N ALA A 553 -51.16 28.46 -34.72
CA ALA A 553 -51.87 29.40 -33.83
C ALA A 553 -50.95 29.68 -32.62
N ALA A 554 -50.85 30.83 -31.96
CA ALA A 554 -51.22 32.23 -32.15
C ALA A 554 -50.29 33.02 -31.18
N LYS A 555 -49.93 34.27 -31.49
CA LYS A 555 -49.18 35.18 -30.59
C LYS A 555 -50.08 35.69 -29.44
N PRO A 556 -49.49 36.12 -28.31
CA PRO A 556 -49.40 37.56 -28.00
C PRO A 556 -47.99 37.99 -27.52
N GLU A 557 -47.42 39.07 -28.06
CA GLU A 557 -47.34 40.43 -27.44
C GLU A 557 -46.51 40.49 -26.13
N VAL A 558 -45.21 40.82 -26.22
CA VAL A 558 -44.62 42.17 -26.07
C VAL A 558 -44.90 42.83 -24.71
N GLN A 559 -43.86 42.92 -23.88
CA GLN A 559 -43.51 44.18 -23.20
C GLN A 559 -42.01 44.22 -22.88
N ARG A 560 -41.36 45.25 -23.42
CA ARG A 560 -40.00 45.71 -23.11
C ARG A 560 -39.99 46.47 -21.79
N ALA A 561 -38.90 46.34 -21.04
CA ALA A 561 -38.36 47.45 -20.25
C ALA A 561 -36.83 47.49 -20.45
N VAL A 562 -36.35 48.66 -20.89
CA VAL A 562 -34.95 49.00 -21.17
C VAL A 562 -34.54 50.09 -20.19
N GLY A 563 -33.31 50.01 -19.69
CA GLY A 563 -32.53 51.10 -19.11
C GLY A 563 -31.28 50.51 -18.45
N GLY A 564 -30.03 50.83 -18.78
CA GLY A 564 -29.47 51.86 -19.65
C GLY A 564 -28.32 52.53 -18.90
N ILE A 565 -27.05 52.21 -19.20
CA ILE A 565 -25.89 53.07 -18.89
C ILE A 565 -24.86 52.96 -20.03
N ARG A 566 -24.53 54.11 -20.61
CA ARG A 566 -23.56 54.31 -21.72
C ARG A 566 -22.35 55.09 -21.19
N ARG A 567 -21.21 54.84 -21.84
CA ARG A 567 -19.85 55.41 -21.67
C ARG A 567 -19.73 56.93 -21.85
N ILE A 568 -18.69 57.51 -21.24
CA ILE A 568 -17.91 58.72 -21.64
C ILE A 568 -16.46 58.44 -21.18
N ALA A 569 -15.43 58.23 -22.02
CA ALA A 569 -14.69 59.07 -22.98
C ALA A 569 -13.59 59.96 -22.35
N ALA A 570 -12.44 59.99 -23.03
CA ALA A 570 -11.10 60.46 -22.64
C ALA A 570 -10.84 61.96 -22.86
N GLN A 571 -9.79 62.52 -22.21
CA GLN A 571 -8.65 63.29 -22.79
C GLN A 571 -7.97 64.27 -21.81
N ARG A 572 -6.72 64.64 -22.18
CA ARG A 572 -5.69 65.55 -21.61
C ARG A 572 -4.64 64.85 -20.73
N GLY A 573 -3.35 65.00 -20.96
CA GLY A 573 -2.57 65.89 -21.84
C GLY A 573 -1.17 66.04 -21.24
N GLN A 574 -0.14 66.03 -22.09
CA GLN A 574 1.28 65.99 -21.77
C GLN A 574 1.80 67.19 -20.97
N GLU A 575 2.85 66.98 -20.17
CA GLU A 575 3.97 67.93 -20.08
C GLU A 575 5.28 67.17 -19.80
N SER A 576 6.38 67.66 -20.39
CA SER A 576 7.65 66.96 -20.59
C SER A 576 8.80 67.65 -19.83
N ALA A 577 9.91 66.91 -19.68
CA ALA A 577 11.31 67.38 -19.52
C ALA A 577 11.69 67.89 -18.10
N ARG A 578 12.91 67.76 -17.57
CA ARG A 578 14.26 67.33 -18.03
C ARG A 578 15.23 67.43 -16.81
N ILE A 579 16.41 66.77 -16.88
CA ILE A 579 17.70 67.09 -16.16
C ILE A 579 17.75 66.61 -14.67
N ALA A 580 18.82 66.03 -14.08
CA ALA A 580 20.23 65.84 -14.40
C ALA A 580 20.82 64.59 -13.69
N ASP A 581 21.91 64.12 -14.28
CA ASP A 581 22.94 63.19 -13.83
C ASP A 581 23.85 63.83 -12.75
N VAL A 582 24.17 63.12 -11.65
CA VAL A 582 25.40 63.33 -10.85
C VAL A 582 25.88 62.00 -10.26
N SER A 583 27.18 61.79 -10.50
CA SER A 583 28.03 60.66 -10.18
C SER A 583 28.66 60.72 -8.78
N THR A 584 29.25 59.58 -8.39
CA THR A 584 30.41 59.35 -7.49
C THR A 584 30.20 58.99 -6.01
N ARG A 585 30.87 57.86 -5.66
CA ARG A 585 31.71 57.59 -4.46
C ARG A 585 31.00 57.49 -3.09
N ASP A 586 31.39 56.68 -2.11
CA ASP A 586 32.56 55.83 -1.87
C ASP A 586 32.20 54.80 -0.77
N ALA A 587 33.10 53.83 -0.61
CA ALA A 587 33.15 52.69 0.30
C ALA A 587 32.75 52.90 1.77
N PHE A 588 32.27 51.82 2.41
CA PHE A 588 32.88 51.26 3.64
C PHE A 588 32.48 49.79 3.83
N ALA A 589 33.48 48.93 4.02
CA ALA A 589 33.37 47.53 4.43
C ALA A 589 33.57 47.42 5.98
N PRO A 590 33.87 46.25 6.56
CA PRO A 590 32.94 45.35 7.24
C PRO A 590 33.23 45.18 8.74
N ALA A 591 32.38 44.49 9.49
CA ALA A 591 32.76 43.91 10.78
C ALA A 591 32.00 42.62 11.10
N SER A 592 32.78 41.55 11.20
CA SER A 592 32.46 40.23 11.74
C SER A 592 32.36 40.21 13.28
N ALA A 593 31.82 39.11 13.78
CA ALA A 593 31.92 38.53 15.13
C ALA A 593 30.77 38.83 16.11
N ARG A 594 29.84 37.88 16.25
CA ARG A 594 29.90 36.82 17.27
C ARG A 594 28.93 35.68 16.95
#